data_AF-A0AAV8YDT4-F1
#
_entry.id   AF-A0AAV8YDT4-F1
#
_cell.length_a   1.000
_cell.length_b   1.000
_cell.length_c   1.000
_cell.angle_alpha   90.00
_cell.angle_beta   90.00
_cell.angle_gamma   90.00
#
_symmetry.space_group_name_H-M   'P 1'
#
loop_
_entity.id
_entity.type
_entity.pdbx_description
1 polymer ?
#
loop_
_entity_poly.entity_id
_entity_poly.type
_entity_poly.pdbx_seq_one_letter_code
_entity_poly.pdbx_strand_id
1 'polypeptide(L)' 'MMENSVSSTGKEMSQLCHKLQGNFDVDSKVRKELFKLADIARSYEPEFTAANFFVINKGTILGIINIATTYLIVLIQFF' A
#
# COMPACT_ATOMS: atom_id res chain seq x y z
N MET A 1 1.44 -8.56 14.15
CA MET A 1 0.45 -8.76 13.08
C MET A 1 -0.10 -7.38 12.71
N MET A 2 0.54 -6.65 11.79
CA MET A 2 0.08 -5.31 11.39
C MET A 2 0.10 -5.24 9.86
N GLU A 3 -1.07 -5.48 9.25
CA GLU A 3 -1.33 -5.14 7.85
C GLU A 3 -0.87 -3.70 7.57
N ASN A 4 -0.13 -3.52 6.48
CA ASN A 4 0.32 -2.20 6.04
C ASN A 4 -0.93 -1.37 5.70
N SER A 5 -1.08 -0.19 6.29
CA SER A 5 -2.21 0.72 6.09
C SER A 5 -2.48 1.02 4.61
N VAL A 6 -1.45 0.97 3.76
CA VAL A 6 -1.55 1.16 2.31
C VAL A 6 -2.25 -0.01 1.60
N SER A 7 -2.00 -1.26 2.03
CA SER A 7 -2.70 -2.44 1.49
C SER A 7 -4.14 -2.51 2.03
N SER A 8 -4.39 -1.99 3.25
CA SER A 8 -5.77 -1.82 3.75
C SER A 8 -6.52 -0.77 2.91
N THR A 9 -5.90 0.35 2.56
CA THR A 9 -6.52 1.39 1.71
C THR A 9 -6.88 0.87 0.32
N GLY A 10 -6.02 0.07 -0.32
CA GLY A 10 -6.33 -0.57 -1.61
C GLY A 10 -7.52 -1.53 -1.53
N LYS A 11 -7.57 -2.35 -0.47
CA LYS A 11 -8.72 -3.25 -0.20
C LYS A 11 -10.00 -2.47 0.10
N GLU A 12 -9.92 -1.41 0.90
CA GLU A 12 -11.05 -0.53 1.24
C GLU A 12 -11.60 0.19 -0.01
N MET A 13 -10.72 0.67 -0.88
CA MET A 13 -11.08 1.31 -2.15
C MET A 13 -11.78 0.32 -3.09
N SER A 14 -11.27 -0.91 -3.18
CA SER A 14 -11.89 -1.99 -3.96
C SER A 14 -13.28 -2.37 -3.40
N GLN A 15 -13.41 -2.45 -2.07
CA GLN A 15 -14.69 -2.71 -1.40
C GLN A 15 -15.70 -1.57 -1.60
N LEU A 16 -15.25 -0.31 -1.55
CA LEU A 16 -16.09 0.86 -1.85
C LEU A 16 -16.58 0.84 -3.30
N CYS A 17 -15.70 0.57 -4.26
CA CYS A 17 -16.08 0.45 -5.67
C CYS A 17 -17.10 -0.68 -5.89
N HIS A 18 -16.91 -1.84 -5.24
CA HIS A 18 -17.88 -2.94 -5.29
C HIS A 18 -19.22 -2.59 -4.65
N LYS A 19 -19.23 -1.88 -3.51
CA LYS A 19 -20.47 -1.40 -2.86
C LYS A 19 -21.21 -0.37 -3.72
N LEU A 20 -20.49 0.58 -4.33
CA LEU A 20 -21.11 1.58 -5.20
C LEU A 20 -21.73 0.93 -6.44
N GLN A 21 -21.08 -0.07 -7.04
CA GLN A 21 -21.62 -0.80 -8.20
C GLN A 21 -22.99 -1.43 -7.95
N GLY A 22 -23.31 -1.83 -6.71
CA GLY A 22 -24.62 -2.39 -6.35
C GLY A 22 -25.79 -1.41 -6.51
N ASN A 23 -25.50 -0.10 -6.57
CA ASN A 23 -26.51 0.96 -6.72
C ASN A 23 -26.74 1.38 -8.18
N PHE A 24 -26.01 0.80 -9.13
CA PHE A 24 -26.10 1.13 -10.55
C PHE A 24 -26.66 -0.04 -11.37
N ASP A 25 -27.49 0.30 -12.35
CA ASP A 25 -28.07 -0.66 -13.30
C ASP A 25 -26.98 -1.50 -13.98
N VAL A 26 -27.26 -2.77 -14.26
CA VAL A 26 -26.27 -3.78 -14.68
C VAL A 26 -25.59 -3.39 -16.00
N ASP A 27 -26.31 -2.68 -16.88
CA ASP A 27 -25.80 -2.24 -18.18
C ASP A 27 -25.29 -0.79 -18.20
N SER A 28 -25.22 -0.15 -17.03
CA SER A 28 -24.70 1.20 -16.90
C SER A 28 -23.23 1.27 -17.32
N LYS A 29 -22.92 2.17 -18.25
CA LYS A 29 -21.55 2.52 -18.65
C LYS A 29 -20.68 2.87 -17.44
N VAL A 30 -21.29 3.49 -16.42
CA VAL A 30 -20.64 3.86 -15.15
C VAL A 30 -20.19 2.62 -14.35
N ARG A 31 -21.01 1.56 -14.32
CA ARG A 31 -20.68 0.30 -13.64
C ARG A 31 -19.49 -0.41 -14.29
N LYS A 32 -19.42 -0.41 -15.63
CA LYS A 32 -18.30 -0.99 -16.40
C LYS A 32 -16.99 -0.23 -16.16
N GLU A 33 -17.04 1.10 -16.09
CA GLU A 33 -15.86 1.93 -15.77
C GLU A 33 -15.39 1.74 -14.32
N LEU A 34 -16.32 1.68 -13.36
CA LEU A 34 -16.00 1.35 -11.96
C LEU A 34 -15.37 -0.04 -11.81
N PHE A 35 -15.79 -1.02 -12.62
CA PHE A 35 -15.20 -2.35 -12.62
C PHE A 35 -13.77 -2.33 -13.15
N LYS A 36 -13.51 -1.61 -14.26
CA LYS A 36 -12.15 -1.39 -14.77
C LYS A 36 -11.26 -0.70 -13.75
N LEU A 37 -11.76 0.34 -13.07
CA LEU A 37 -10.99 1.07 -12.07
C LEU A 37 -10.63 0.17 -10.87
N ALA A 38 -11.58 -0.62 -10.37
CA ALA A 38 -11.33 -1.58 -9.31
C ALA A 38 -10.35 -2.68 -9.73
N ASP A 39 -10.43 -3.14 -10.98
CA ASP A 39 -9.55 -4.15 -11.55
C ASP A 39 -8.11 -3.63 -11.74
N ILE A 40 -7.96 -2.38 -12.20
CA ILE A 40 -6.66 -1.69 -12.28
C ILE A 40 -6.08 -1.47 -10.89
N ALA A 41 -6.88 -0.99 -9.94
CA ALA A 41 -6.43 -0.78 -8.56
C ALA A 41 -6.03 -2.07 -7.83
N ARG A 42 -6.64 -3.20 -8.23
CA ARG A 42 -6.28 -4.53 -7.72
C ARG A 42 -5.05 -5.11 -8.42
N SER A 43 -4.92 -4.90 -9.73
CA SER A 43 -3.81 -5.43 -10.53
C SER A 43 -2.51 -4.64 -10.35
N TYR A 44 -2.63 -3.36 -10.04
CA TYR A 44 -1.51 -2.47 -9.70
C TYR A 44 -1.64 -2.07 -8.24
N GLU A 45 -1.34 -3.00 -7.33
CA GLU A 45 -1.15 -2.63 -5.93
C GLU A 45 0.00 -1.61 -5.89
N PRO A 46 -0.23 -0.36 -5.47
CA PRO A 46 0.79 0.68 -5.57
C PRO A 46 1.91 0.40 -4.59
N GLU A 47 2.98 -0.23 -5.07
CA GLU A 47 4.24 -0.33 -4.34
C GLU A 47 4.91 1.03 -4.32
N PHE A 48 4.85 1.71 -3.16
CA PHE A 48 5.62 2.93 -2.96
C PHE A 48 7.09 2.58 -2.96
N THR A 49 7.86 3.08 -3.92
CA THR A 49 9.30 2.88 -3.96
C THR A 49 10.03 4.21 -3.71
N ALA A 50 11.09 4.17 -2.90
CA ALA A 50 12.01 5.28 -2.74
C ALA A 50 12.98 5.27 -3.92
N ALA A 51 12.74 6.13 -4.91
CA ALA A 51 13.55 6.25 -6.12
C ALA A 51 13.78 4.91 -6.85
N ASN A 52 12.83 3.97 -6.74
CA ASN A 52 12.93 2.60 -7.26
C ASN A 52 14.06 1.72 -6.65
N PHE A 53 14.73 2.18 -5.59
CA PHE A 53 15.76 1.41 -4.88
C PHE A 53 15.21 0.59 -3.72
N PHE A 54 14.15 1.09 -3.06
CA PHE A 54 13.58 0.43 -1.88
C PHE A 54 12.06 0.48 -1.94
N VAL A 55 11.40 -0.66 -1.78
CA VAL A 55 9.97 -0.69 -1.51
C VAL A 55 9.74 -0.16 -0.09
N ILE A 56 9.01 0.95 0.03
CA ILE A 56 8.63 1.56 1.29
C ILE A 56 7.51 0.74 1.91
N ASN A 57 7.89 -0.14 2.83
CA ASN A 57 6.99 -0.88 3.69
C ASN A 57 7.42 -0.73 5.16
N LYS A 58 6.57 -1.14 6.11
CA LYS A 58 6.90 -1.08 7.54
C LYS A 58 8.20 -1.81 7.90
N GLY A 59 8.52 -2.91 7.21
CA GLY A 59 9.76 -3.65 7.39
C GLY A 59 11.00 -2.83 6.99
N THR A 60 10.94 -2.11 5.88
CA THR A 60 12.02 -1.22 5.41
C THR A 60 12.28 -0.10 6.42
N ILE A 61 11.23 0.53 6.95
CA ILE A 61 11.36 1.60 7.96
C ILE A 61 11.97 1.06 9.25
N LEU A 62 11.45 -0.08 9.75
CA LEU A 62 12.01 -0.75 10.94
C LEU A 62 13.46 -1.18 10.72
N GLY A 63 13.80 -1.63 9.52
CA GLY A 63 15.17 -1.96 9.13
C GLY A 63 16.11 -0.76 9.20
N ILE A 64 15.71 0.39 8.63
CA ILE A 64 16.50 1.63 8.69
C ILE A 64 16.72 2.06 10.15
N ILE A 65 15.68 2.02 10.98
CA ILE A 65 15.79 2.35 12.41
C ILE A 65 16.77 1.39 13.10
N ASN A 66 16.66 0.09 12.85
CA ASN A 66 17.54 -0.90 13.47
C ASN A 66 19.01 -0.70 13.07
N ILE A 67 19.26 -0.40 11.79
CA ILE A 67 20.61 -0.09 11.29
C ILE A 67 21.13 1.17 11.97
N ALA A 68 20.34 2.24 12.01
CA ALA A 68 20.71 3.50 12.66
C ALA A 68 21.01 3.31 14.15
N THR A 69 20.19 2.55 14.88
CA THR A 69 20.41 2.21 16.29
C THR A 69 21.68 1.38 16.48
N THR A 70 21.94 0.40 15.61
CA THR A 70 23.16 -0.42 15.67
C THR A 70 24.40 0.46 15.52
N TYR A 71 24.43 1.33 14.51
CA TYR A 71 25.54 2.27 14.34
C TYR A 71 25.66 3.25 15.51
N LEU A 72 24.55 3.74 16.05
CA LEU A 72 24.56 4.58 17.24
C LEU A 72 25.20 3.87 18.44
N ILE A 73 24.84 2.61 18.68
CA ILE A 73 25.42 1.81 19.76
C ILE A 73 26.92 1.64 19.56
N VAL A 74 27.36 1.28 18.35
CA VAL A 74 28.78 1.17 18.01
C VAL A 74 29.51 2.49 18.27
N LEU A 75 28.94 3.62 17.84
CA LEU A 75 29.53 4.92 18.09
C LEU A 75 29.66 5.22 19.59
N ILE A 76 28.65 4.91 20.40
CA ILE A 76 28.71 5.11 21.85
C ILE A 76 29.74 4.18 22.52
N GLN A 77 29.92 2.96 22.02
CA GLN A 77 30.84 1.97 22.60
C GLN A 77 32.31 2.26 22.27
N PHE A 78 32.58 2.86 21.12
CA PHE A 78 33.93 3.13 20.62
C PHE A 78 34.32 4.62 20.63
N PHE A 79 33.50 5.46 21.27
CA PHE A 79 33.78 6.85 21.61
C PHE A 79 34.07 6.97 23.11
#